data_AF-Q0FK48-F1
#
_entry.id   AF-Q0FK48-F1
#
_cell.length_a   1.000
_cell.length_b   1.000
_cell.length_c   1.000
_cell.angle_alpha   90.00
_cell.angle_beta   90.00
_cell.angle_gamma   90.00
#
_symmetry.space_group_name_H-M   'P 1'
#
loop_
_entity.id
_entity.type
_entity.pdbx_description
1 polymer ?
#
loop_
_entity_poly.entity_id
_entity_poly.type
_entity_poly.pdbx_seq_one_letter_code
_entity_poly.pdbx_strand_id
1 'polypeptide(L)'
;MTTDTLTRDTQSTEAALRRLLDIEEIRALRVRYSNVLDTGKIDGFDDVFTEDAVLSVTVGDMQGISAIKEGLKGAFDLYNWKQKDSYPFMHAVTNHDIRITGPDSAEGQCYLLDFVTGREADQHPLLLVGLYVDKYVRENGAWKISHTRLDVPWGSTDA
;
A
#
# COMPACT_ATOMS: atom_id res chain seq x y z
N MET A 1 -26.66 1.98 -37.85
CA MET A 1 -25.47 2.51 -37.13
C MET A 1 -24.37 2.68 -38.15
N THR A 2 -23.75 3.85 -38.20
CA THR A 2 -22.59 4.11 -39.06
C THR A 2 -21.32 3.57 -38.39
N THR A 3 -20.32 3.21 -39.19
CA THR A 3 -19.01 2.69 -38.75
C THR A 3 -18.30 3.62 -37.75
N ASP A 4 -18.54 4.92 -37.84
CA ASP A 4 -17.98 5.95 -36.97
C ASP A 4 -18.53 5.87 -35.53
N THR A 5 -19.83 5.58 -35.37
CA THR A 5 -20.44 5.40 -34.05
C THR A 5 -19.94 4.13 -33.36
N LEU A 6 -19.82 3.02 -34.09
CA LEU A 6 -19.29 1.75 -33.57
C LEU A 6 -17.83 1.90 -33.09
N THR A 7 -17.01 2.65 -33.82
CA THR A 7 -15.60 2.88 -33.47
C THR A 7 -15.47 3.71 -32.20
N ARG A 8 -16.28 4.77 -32.06
CA ARG A 8 -16.32 5.63 -30.88
C ARG A 8 -16.81 4.89 -29.62
N ASP A 9 -17.85 4.08 -29.75
CA ASP A 9 -18.38 3.27 -28.64
C ASP A 9 -17.37 2.22 -28.17
N THR A 10 -16.61 1.63 -29.11
CA THR A 10 -15.53 0.67 -28.80
C THR A 10 -14.38 1.35 -28.07
N GLN A 11 -13.89 2.50 -28.57
CA GLN A 11 -12.83 3.27 -27.90
C GLN A 11 -13.23 3.71 -26.48
N SER A 12 -14.49 4.13 -26.30
CA SER A 12 -15.02 4.49 -24.99
C SER A 12 -15.04 3.28 -24.03
N THR A 13 -15.38 2.10 -24.54
CA THR A 13 -15.43 0.87 -23.76
C THR A 13 -14.03 0.39 -23.36
N GLU A 14 -13.07 0.43 -24.30
CA GLU A 14 -11.68 0.07 -24.02
C GLU A 14 -11.05 1.00 -22.97
N ALA A 15 -11.30 2.31 -23.07
CA ALA A 15 -10.82 3.27 -22.08
C ALA A 15 -11.43 3.02 -20.69
N ALA A 16 -12.73 2.72 -20.62
CA ALA A 16 -13.40 2.38 -19.37
C ALA A 16 -12.86 1.08 -18.76
N LEU A 17 -12.67 0.04 -19.59
CA LEU A 17 -12.09 -1.23 -19.16
C LEU A 17 -10.66 -1.05 -18.65
N ARG A 18 -9.82 -0.31 -19.37
CA ARG A 18 -8.45 -0.01 -18.94
C ARG A 18 -8.44 0.68 -17.58
N ARG A 19 -9.30 1.68 -17.38
CA ARG A 19 -9.44 2.35 -16.08
C ARG A 19 -9.82 1.38 -14.95
N LEU A 20 -10.72 0.43 -15.20
CA LEU A 20 -11.11 -0.57 -14.20
C LEU A 20 -9.97 -1.54 -13.88
N LEU A 21 -9.22 -1.99 -14.91
CA LEU A 21 -8.05 -2.84 -14.74
C LEU A 21 -6.96 -2.12 -13.94
N ASP A 22 -6.73 -0.84 -14.21
CA ASP A 22 -5.75 -0.03 -13.48
C ASP A 22 -6.11 0.11 -12.00
N ILE A 23 -7.40 0.34 -11.70
CA ILE A 23 -7.90 0.41 -10.33
C ILE A 23 -7.70 -0.93 -9.60
N GLU A 24 -7.98 -2.05 -10.25
CA GLU A 24 -7.78 -3.37 -9.64
C GLU A 24 -6.30 -3.72 -9.44
N GLU A 25 -5.44 -3.35 -10.40
CA GLU A 25 -3.99 -3.55 -10.29
C GLU A 25 -3.42 -2.75 -9.10
N ILE A 26 -3.85 -1.49 -8.91
CA ILE A 26 -3.47 -0.67 -7.76
C ILE A 26 -4.00 -1.24 -6.43
N ARG A 27 -5.23 -1.78 -6.42
CA ARG A 27 -5.78 -2.44 -5.24
C ARG A 27 -4.97 -3.67 -4.86
N ALA A 28 -4.64 -4.51 -5.84
CA ALA A 28 -3.79 -5.68 -5.67
C ALA A 28 -2.37 -5.31 -5.20
N LEU A 29 -1.82 -4.19 -5.69
CA LEU A 29 -0.53 -3.64 -5.26
C LEU A 29 -0.51 -3.29 -3.77
N ARG A 30 -1.55 -2.64 -3.25
CA ARG A 30 -1.66 -2.32 -1.81
C ARG A 30 -1.80 -3.58 -0.95
N VAL A 31 -2.52 -4.60 -1.43
CA VAL A 31 -2.57 -5.92 -0.76
C VAL A 31 -1.19 -6.59 -0.78
N ARG A 32 -0.45 -6.49 -1.89
CA ARG A 32 0.93 -7.00 -1.99
C ARG A 32 1.85 -6.31 -0.99
N TYR A 33 1.76 -4.98 -0.84
CA TYR A 33 2.48 -4.24 0.20
C TYR A 33 2.24 -4.84 1.60
N SER A 34 0.97 -5.03 1.99
CA SER A 34 0.63 -5.63 3.30
C SER A 34 1.22 -7.04 3.44
N ASN A 35 1.11 -7.88 2.41
CA ASN A 35 1.64 -9.24 2.46
C ASN A 35 3.17 -9.29 2.58
N VAL A 36 3.88 -8.44 1.83
CA VAL A 36 5.35 -8.36 1.90
C VAL A 36 5.78 -7.93 3.30
N LEU A 37 5.09 -6.93 3.86
CA LEU A 37 5.34 -6.43 5.21
C LEU A 37 5.04 -7.50 6.27
N ASP A 38 3.86 -8.10 6.25
CA ASP A 38 3.39 -9.09 7.23
C ASP A 38 4.21 -10.38 7.22
N THR A 39 4.81 -10.73 6.07
CA THR A 39 5.66 -11.92 5.96
C THR A 39 7.15 -11.64 6.19
N GLY A 40 7.55 -10.38 6.30
CA GLY A 40 8.96 -9.98 6.41
C GLY A 40 9.81 -10.31 5.17
N LYS A 41 9.19 -10.63 4.02
CA LYS A 41 9.90 -10.95 2.77
C LYS A 41 10.31 -9.68 2.03
N ILE A 42 11.14 -8.86 2.68
CA ILE A 42 11.48 -7.48 2.31
C ILE A 42 11.93 -7.31 0.85
N ASP A 43 12.57 -8.31 0.24
CA ASP A 43 12.96 -8.26 -1.18
C ASP A 43 11.75 -8.04 -2.11
N GLY A 44 10.56 -8.53 -1.73
CA GLY A 44 9.33 -8.32 -2.48
C GLY A 44 8.90 -6.86 -2.63
N PHE A 45 9.52 -5.92 -1.89
CA PHE A 45 9.26 -4.50 -2.06
C PHE A 45 9.76 -3.94 -3.41
N ASP A 46 10.64 -4.65 -4.13
CA ASP A 46 11.07 -4.25 -5.48
C ASP A 46 9.89 -4.20 -6.47
N ASP A 47 8.88 -5.04 -6.26
CA ASP A 47 7.65 -5.05 -7.06
C ASP A 47 6.58 -4.10 -6.52
N VAL A 48 6.85 -3.40 -5.42
CA VAL A 48 5.87 -2.57 -4.71
C VAL A 48 6.17 -1.08 -4.86
N PHE A 49 7.44 -0.70 -4.72
CA PHE A 49 7.88 0.68 -4.69
C PHE A 49 8.66 1.08 -5.95
N THR A 50 8.54 2.35 -6.35
CA THR A 50 9.50 2.96 -7.27
C THR A 50 10.88 3.04 -6.59
N GLU A 51 11.94 3.13 -7.38
CA GLU A 51 13.32 3.20 -6.86
C GLU A 51 13.50 4.39 -5.90
N ASP A 52 12.86 5.52 -6.22
CA ASP A 52 12.91 6.79 -5.50
C ASP A 52 11.75 6.98 -4.51
N ALA A 53 10.98 5.94 -4.21
CA ALA A 53 9.77 6.05 -3.41
C ALA A 53 9.99 6.66 -2.02
N VAL A 54 8.95 7.31 -1.50
CA VAL A 54 8.97 7.88 -0.14
C VAL A 54 7.93 7.19 0.74
N LEU A 55 8.39 6.66 1.87
CA LEU A 55 7.55 6.08 2.92
C LEU A 55 7.59 6.98 4.15
N SER A 56 6.45 7.60 4.46
CA SER A 56 6.26 8.47 5.62
C SER A 56 5.43 7.74 6.67
N VAL A 57 6.02 7.46 7.82
CA VAL A 57 5.37 6.82 8.97
C VAL A 57 5.49 7.70 10.20
N THR A 58 4.82 7.34 11.30
CA THR A 58 4.76 8.16 12.53
C THR A 58 6.12 8.44 13.18
N VAL A 59 7.14 7.64 12.86
CA VAL A 59 8.50 7.75 13.41
C VAL A 59 9.50 8.44 12.47
N GLY A 60 9.08 8.83 11.27
CA GLY A 60 9.93 9.53 10.29
C GLY A 60 9.70 9.10 8.84
N ASP A 61 10.52 9.65 7.96
CA ASP A 61 10.47 9.42 6.51
C ASP A 61 11.66 8.56 6.05
N MET A 62 11.39 7.66 5.10
CA MET A 62 12.40 6.87 4.39
C MET A 62 12.34 7.22 2.90
N GLN A 63 13.50 7.58 2.33
CA GLN A 63 13.65 7.97 0.93
C GLN A 63 14.39 6.89 0.14
N GLY A 64 13.76 6.40 -0.91
CA GLY A 64 14.28 5.37 -1.79
C GLY A 64 14.09 3.96 -1.25
N ILE A 65 13.94 3.00 -2.16
CA ILE A 65 13.61 1.62 -1.82
C ILE A 65 14.64 0.96 -0.89
N SER A 66 15.92 1.30 -1.05
CA SER A 66 16.99 0.80 -0.17
C SER A 66 16.78 1.19 1.29
N ALA A 67 16.47 2.47 1.56
CA ALA A 67 16.22 2.96 2.92
C ALA A 67 14.93 2.37 3.50
N ILE A 68 13.89 2.21 2.67
CA ILE A 68 12.63 1.57 3.05
C ILE A 68 12.86 0.13 3.52
N LYS A 69 13.59 -0.65 2.71
CA LYS A 69 13.92 -2.06 3.03
C LYS A 69 14.73 -2.16 4.32
N GLU A 70 15.73 -1.28 4.51
CA GLU A 70 16.55 -1.25 5.72
C GLU A 70 15.72 -0.89 6.97
N GLY A 71 14.93 0.18 6.89
CA GLY A 71 14.11 0.63 8.03
C GLY A 71 13.06 -0.39 8.44
N LEU A 72 12.38 -1.03 7.47
CA LEU A 72 11.39 -2.06 7.74
C LEU A 72 12.01 -3.36 8.27
N LYS A 73 13.23 -3.71 7.83
CA LYS A 73 13.99 -4.80 8.43
C LYS A 73 14.36 -4.50 9.89
N GLY A 74 14.80 -3.28 10.19
CA GLY A 74 15.07 -2.85 11.57
C GLY A 74 13.83 -2.93 12.47
N ALA A 75 12.66 -2.55 11.95
CA ALA A 75 11.39 -2.74 12.65
C ALA A 75 11.07 -4.23 12.87
N PHE A 76 11.29 -5.08 11.85
CA PHE A 76 11.14 -6.54 11.99
C PHE A 76 11.97 -7.10 13.13
N ASP A 77 13.25 -6.76 13.20
CA ASP A 77 14.16 -7.23 14.25
C ASP A 77 13.72 -6.76 15.64
N LEU A 78 13.25 -5.51 15.76
CA LEU A 78 12.73 -4.96 17.02
C LEU A 78 11.48 -5.71 17.51
N TYR A 79 10.58 -6.08 16.59
CA TYR A 79 9.31 -6.73 16.90
C TYR A 79 9.34 -8.26 16.74
N ASN A 80 10.50 -8.90 16.55
CA ASN A 80 10.66 -10.36 16.68
C ASN A 80 10.98 -10.79 18.14
N TRP A 81 10.48 -10.04 19.13
CA TRP A 81 10.70 -10.26 20.58
C TRP A 81 10.29 -11.64 21.09
N LYS A 82 9.37 -12.34 20.42
CA LYS A 82 8.95 -13.70 20.78
C LYS A 82 9.76 -14.80 20.09
N GLN A 83 10.73 -14.47 19.24
CA GLN A 83 11.59 -15.43 18.50
C GLN A 83 10.80 -16.54 17.81
N LYS A 84 9.65 -16.19 17.22
CA LYS A 84 8.77 -17.15 16.53
C LYS A 84 8.99 -17.20 15.02
N ASP A 85 10.03 -16.51 14.53
CA ASP A 85 10.33 -16.36 13.10
C ASP A 85 9.14 -15.85 12.26
N SER A 86 8.20 -15.15 12.91
CA SER A 86 7.00 -14.58 12.31
C SER A 86 6.84 -13.14 12.74
N TYR A 87 6.66 -12.21 11.79
CA TYR A 87 6.35 -10.83 12.10
C TYR A 87 4.99 -10.76 12.80
N PRO A 88 4.87 -10.18 14.00
CA PRO A 88 3.63 -10.27 14.77
C PRO A 88 2.62 -9.19 14.35
N PHE A 89 2.50 -8.90 13.05
CA PHE A 89 1.58 -7.88 12.54
C PHE A 89 0.64 -8.45 11.48
N MET A 90 -0.52 -7.80 11.36
CA MET A 90 -1.46 -8.04 10.28
C MET A 90 -2.02 -6.69 9.83
N HIS A 91 -1.69 -6.29 8.60
CA HIS A 91 -2.13 -5.03 8.01
C HIS A 91 -3.38 -5.22 7.17
N ALA A 92 -4.56 -5.16 7.82
CA ALA A 92 -5.83 -5.27 7.12
C ALA A 92 -6.24 -3.90 6.54
N VAL A 93 -6.38 -3.85 5.22
CA VAL A 93 -6.79 -2.63 4.50
C VAL A 93 -8.24 -2.71 4.04
N THR A 94 -8.98 -1.61 4.18
CA THR A 94 -10.37 -1.50 3.73
C THR A 94 -10.62 -0.18 3.02
N ASN A 95 -11.79 -0.03 2.39
CA ASN A 95 -12.27 1.25 1.85
C ASN A 95 -11.27 1.92 0.88
N HIS A 96 -10.65 1.14 0.00
CA HIS A 96 -9.63 1.65 -0.93
C HIS A 96 -10.30 2.48 -2.04
N ASP A 97 -10.21 3.80 -1.89
CA ASP A 97 -10.60 4.78 -2.89
C ASP A 97 -9.40 5.09 -3.79
N ILE A 98 -9.58 4.96 -5.11
CA ILE A 98 -8.52 5.07 -6.11
C ILE A 98 -8.99 6.01 -7.21
N ARG A 99 -8.18 7.03 -7.50
CA ARG A 99 -8.40 7.98 -8.58
C ARG A 99 -7.25 7.91 -9.58
N ILE A 100 -7.55 7.44 -10.79
CA ILE A 100 -6.66 7.57 -11.94
C ILE A 100 -6.57 9.05 -12.32
N THR A 101 -5.37 9.63 -12.25
CA THR A 101 -5.09 11.06 -12.51
C THR A 101 -4.43 11.30 -13.86
N GLY A 102 -3.91 10.25 -14.50
CA GLY A 102 -3.33 10.28 -15.83
C GLY A 102 -3.12 8.88 -16.40
N PRO A 103 -2.55 8.74 -17.61
CA PRO A 103 -2.31 7.43 -18.23
C PRO A 103 -1.43 6.49 -17.40
N ASP A 104 -0.50 7.08 -16.63
CA ASP A 104 0.52 6.39 -15.84
C ASP A 104 0.64 6.98 -14.42
N SER A 105 -0.38 7.70 -13.95
CA SER A 105 -0.44 8.26 -12.59
C SER A 105 -1.80 8.05 -11.93
N ALA A 106 -1.77 7.78 -10.63
CA ALA A 106 -2.96 7.65 -9.81
C ALA A 106 -2.68 8.08 -8.37
N GLU A 107 -3.75 8.35 -7.63
CA GLU A 107 -3.73 8.62 -6.19
C GLU A 107 -4.73 7.70 -5.51
N GLY A 108 -4.50 7.39 -4.25
CA GLY A 108 -5.46 6.60 -3.50
C GLY A 108 -5.34 6.74 -2.00
N GLN A 109 -6.40 6.32 -1.33
CA GLN A 109 -6.46 6.28 0.12
C GLN A 109 -7.15 4.99 0.55
N CYS A 110 -6.64 4.34 1.60
CA CYS A 110 -7.33 3.21 2.22
C CYS A 110 -7.20 3.27 3.73
N TYR A 111 -8.17 2.65 4.40
CA TYR A 111 -8.19 2.54 5.85
C TYR A 111 -7.27 1.40 6.25
N LEU A 112 -6.49 1.60 7.30
CA LEU A 112 -5.65 0.58 7.92
C LEU A 112 -6.25 0.20 9.27
N LEU A 113 -6.47 -1.11 9.45
CA LEU A 113 -6.62 -1.73 10.75
C LEU A 113 -5.33 -2.51 11.01
N ASP A 114 -4.46 -1.95 11.85
CA ASP A 114 -3.17 -2.53 12.17
C ASP A 114 -3.30 -3.37 13.44
N PHE A 115 -2.98 -4.66 13.36
CA PHE A 115 -3.08 -5.59 14.48
C PHE A 115 -1.70 -6.10 14.87
N VAL A 116 -1.46 -6.21 16.17
CA VAL A 116 -0.33 -6.95 16.72
C VAL A 116 -0.81 -8.35 17.13
N THR A 117 -0.49 -9.36 16.33
CA THR A 117 -0.89 -10.76 16.54
C THR A 117 -0.10 -11.45 17.66
N GLY A 118 1.02 -10.85 18.07
CA GLY A 118 1.91 -11.37 19.11
C GLY A 118 1.61 -10.86 20.53
N ARG A 119 0.57 -10.05 20.76
CA ARG A 119 0.24 -9.55 22.11
C ARG A 119 -0.19 -10.67 23.07
N GLU A 120 -0.14 -10.39 24.38
CA GLU A 120 -0.69 -11.32 25.39
C GLU A 120 -2.21 -11.43 25.25
N ALA A 121 -2.79 -12.55 25.70
CA ALA A 121 -4.21 -12.86 25.46
C ALA A 121 -5.20 -11.88 26.13
N ASP A 122 -4.75 -11.16 27.16
CA ASP A 122 -5.51 -10.14 27.88
C ASP A 122 -5.35 -8.73 27.28
N GLN A 123 -4.49 -8.57 26.26
CA GLN A 123 -4.29 -7.30 25.57
C GLN A 123 -5.10 -7.23 24.28
N HIS A 124 -5.69 -6.06 24.01
CA HIS A 124 -6.41 -5.83 22.76
C HIS A 124 -5.44 -5.90 21.57
N PRO A 125 -5.75 -6.62 20.47
CA PRO A 125 -4.79 -6.84 19.38
C PRO A 125 -4.64 -5.64 18.44
N LEU A 126 -5.66 -4.78 18.31
CA LEU A 126 -5.59 -3.58 17.47
C LEU A 126 -4.53 -2.61 18.01
N LEU A 127 -3.56 -2.28 17.17
CA LEU A 127 -2.52 -1.28 17.44
C LEU A 127 -3.06 0.12 17.18
N LEU A 128 -3.52 0.36 15.96
CA LEU A 128 -4.03 1.65 15.51
C LEU A 128 -5.04 1.50 14.38
N VAL A 129 -5.82 2.57 14.19
CA VAL A 129 -6.63 2.79 12.99
C VAL A 129 -6.03 3.97 12.24
N GLY A 130 -5.64 3.74 10.99
CA GLY A 130 -4.94 4.73 10.18
C GLY A 130 -5.52 4.89 8.79
N LEU A 131 -4.91 5.80 8.05
CA LEU A 131 -5.15 6.05 6.63
C LEU A 131 -3.82 5.98 5.90
N TYR A 132 -3.71 5.08 4.93
CA TYR A 132 -2.69 5.23 3.90
C TYR A 132 -3.14 6.28 2.90
N VAL A 133 -2.28 7.25 2.61
CA VAL A 133 -2.46 8.27 1.56
C VAL A 133 -1.34 8.11 0.55
N ASP A 134 -1.69 7.72 -0.66
CA ASP A 134 -0.75 7.16 -1.63
C ASP A 134 -0.73 7.91 -2.95
N LYS A 135 0.44 7.88 -3.58
CA LYS A 135 0.63 8.18 -4.99
C LYS A 135 1.19 6.96 -5.70
N TYR A 136 0.66 6.70 -6.88
CA TYR A 136 1.06 5.58 -7.72
C TYR A 136 1.53 6.08 -9.09
N VAL A 137 2.55 5.40 -9.62
CA VAL A 137 3.11 5.65 -10.95
C VAL A 137 3.22 4.31 -11.67
N ARG A 138 2.97 4.29 -12.97
CA ARG A 138 3.27 3.12 -13.79
C ARG A 138 4.68 3.21 -14.33
N GLU A 139 5.50 2.22 -14.04
CA GLU A 139 6.86 2.09 -14.55
C GLU A 139 7.01 0.76 -15.28
N ASN A 140 7.51 0.80 -16.52
CA ASN A 140 7.73 -0.42 -17.33
C ASN A 140 6.49 -1.31 -17.45
N GLY A 141 5.30 -0.71 -17.47
CA GLY A 141 4.02 -1.41 -17.60
C GLY A 141 3.33 -1.81 -16.28
N ALA A 142 4.01 -1.73 -15.14
CA ALA A 142 3.45 -2.13 -13.84
C ALA A 142 3.20 -0.91 -12.93
N TRP A 143 2.07 -0.91 -12.21
CA TRP A 143 1.86 0.10 -11.17
C TRP A 143 2.77 -0.12 -9.97
N LYS A 144 3.32 0.97 -9.44
CA LYS A 144 4.14 1.02 -8.22
C LYS A 144 3.73 2.19 -7.33
N ILE A 145 4.03 2.07 -6.04
CA ILE A 145 3.87 3.14 -5.05
C ILE A 145 5.09 4.06 -5.15
N SER A 146 4.88 5.34 -5.44
CA SER A 146 5.95 6.35 -5.41
C SER A 146 5.95 7.16 -4.11
N HIS A 147 4.80 7.25 -3.45
CA HIS A 147 4.69 7.86 -2.14
C HIS A 147 3.61 7.14 -1.35
N THR A 148 3.88 6.84 -0.08
CA THR A 148 2.86 6.38 0.86
C THR A 148 3.10 7.04 2.20
N ARG A 149 2.03 7.58 2.78
CA ARG A 149 2.03 8.23 4.08
C ARG A 149 0.99 7.56 4.96
N LEU A 150 1.38 7.18 6.17
CA LEU A 150 0.45 6.71 7.19
C LEU A 150 0.00 7.89 8.06
N ASP A 151 -1.26 8.28 7.91
CA ASP A 151 -1.95 9.21 8.80
C ASP A 151 -2.70 8.44 9.89
N VAL A 152 -2.71 8.97 11.12
CA VAL A 152 -3.44 8.38 12.25
C VAL A 152 -4.45 9.41 12.78
N PRO A 153 -5.48 9.78 12.00
CA PRO A 153 -6.36 10.89 12.33
C PRO A 153 -7.27 10.61 13.53
N TRP A 154 -7.40 9.34 13.93
CA TRP A 154 -8.22 8.90 15.07
C TRP A 154 -7.38 8.45 16.27
N GLY A 155 -6.06 8.65 16.24
CA GLY A 155 -5.20 8.37 17.38
C GLY A 155 -5.55 9.31 18.54
N SER A 156 -5.69 8.76 19.76
CA SER A 156 -5.76 9.58 20.97
C SER A 156 -4.40 10.25 21.17
N THR A 157 -4.37 11.57 21.34
CA THR A 157 -3.17 12.31 21.78
C THR A 157 -2.79 12.03 23.23
N ASP A 158 -3.47 11.11 23.90
CA ASP A 158 -3.28 10.84 25.32
C ASP A 158 -2.85 9.38 25.54
N ALA A 159 -1.56 9.22 25.83
CA ALA A 159 -0.99 8.13 26.62
C ALA A 159 0.04 8.73 27.58
#